data_AF-A0A9P9QU65-F1
#
_entry.id   AF-A0A9P9QU65-F1
#
_cell.length_a   1.000
_cell.length_b   1.000
_cell.length_c   1.000
_cell.angle_alpha   90.00
_cell.angle_beta   90.00
_cell.angle_gamma   90.00
#
_symmetry.space_group_name_H-M   'P 1'
#
loop_
_entity.id
_entity.type
_entity.pdbx_description
1 polymer ?
#
loop_
_entity_poly.entity_id
_entity_poly.type
_entity_poly.pdbx_seq_one_letter_code
_entity_poly.pdbx_strand_id
1 'polypeptide(L)'
;MGMIKPEAQAQSFVMPVRSPFDGDLRAEFAKWGYREVPGKRDDLCDFGPTSTISRETEAYTTLGINARSGALYFFNRLSPREAAHENWGIPLPQVQKHFLPDLSSSSDHAWGFWTRTHPDAGDLANVRFILMCMITNEITNALIAEALRTYPLPPGTKEEDRPRGVEKWPGTTFEMHYDAAQVLLGSPNGQAAGYFLAQHKHRFGKSKTVEKVTVFRPDKGILLYLLFWVIDAPAAGTSEGEDKLEESVGAGSDPGEEQVKNGSSVEAQNRTHVVEERVVKRSANGRNVLREHIFRANL
;
A
#
# COMPACT_ATOMS: atom_id res chain seq x y z
N MET A 1 -11.20 -0.86 12.72
CA MET A 1 -10.97 -1.76 11.57
C MET A 1 -11.22 -0.97 10.29
N GLY A 2 -10.21 -0.75 9.45
CA GLY A 2 -10.30 0.08 8.24
C GLY A 2 -11.08 -0.63 7.11
N MET A 3 -12.36 -0.93 7.32
CA MET A 3 -13.20 -1.46 6.24
C MET A 3 -13.37 -0.42 5.14
N ILE A 4 -13.29 -0.86 3.88
CA ILE A 4 -13.85 -0.10 2.76
C ILE A 4 -15.36 -0.01 3.01
N LYS A 5 -15.80 1.16 3.49
CA LYS A 5 -17.21 1.46 3.76
C LYS A 5 -18.06 1.24 2.49
N PRO A 6 -19.37 1.01 2.62
CA PRO A 6 -20.30 1.00 1.48
C PRO A 6 -20.10 2.24 0.59
N GLU A 7 -20.37 2.11 -0.71
CA GLU A 7 -20.00 3.14 -1.70
C GLU A 7 -20.52 4.55 -1.34
N ALA A 8 -21.74 4.64 -0.83
CA ALA A 8 -22.35 5.89 -0.36
C ALA A 8 -21.57 6.54 0.80
N GLN A 9 -20.99 5.75 1.70
CA GLN A 9 -20.14 6.25 2.79
C GLN A 9 -18.70 6.51 2.35
N ALA A 10 -18.22 5.87 1.27
CA ALA A 10 -16.89 6.10 0.73
C ALA A 10 -16.77 7.48 0.04
N GLN A 11 -17.89 8.03 -0.47
CA GLN A 11 -17.93 9.35 -1.14
C GLN A 11 -17.41 10.50 -0.27
N SER A 12 -17.54 10.41 1.06
CA SER A 12 -17.02 11.45 1.97
C SER A 12 -15.50 11.37 2.19
N PHE A 13 -14.83 10.30 1.74
CA PHE A 13 -13.41 10.06 1.98
C PHE A 13 -12.59 9.88 0.70
N VAL A 14 -13.22 9.48 -0.40
CA VAL A 14 -12.57 9.15 -1.68
C VAL A 14 -13.35 9.81 -2.80
N MET A 15 -12.70 10.68 -3.58
CA MET A 15 -13.30 11.31 -4.75
C MET A 15 -12.39 11.24 -5.99
N PRO A 16 -12.86 10.70 -7.12
CA PRO A 16 -14.12 9.95 -7.26
C PRO A 16 -14.01 8.58 -6.55
N VAL A 17 -15.15 8.04 -6.08
CA VAL A 17 -15.16 6.71 -5.42
C VAL A 17 -14.79 5.58 -6.38
N ARG A 18 -15.12 5.74 -7.66
CA ARG A 18 -14.65 4.89 -8.74
C ARG A 18 -13.78 5.71 -9.66
N SER A 19 -12.63 5.19 -10.01
CA SER A 19 -11.81 5.83 -11.03
C SER A 19 -12.52 5.74 -12.39
N PRO A 20 -12.53 6.80 -13.20
CA PRO A 20 -12.95 6.71 -14.59
C PRO A 20 -11.93 5.93 -15.44
N PHE A 21 -10.74 5.64 -14.91
CA PHE A 21 -9.68 4.89 -15.57
C PHE A 21 -9.74 3.42 -15.17
N ASP A 22 -10.04 2.55 -16.13
CA ASP A 22 -10.10 1.11 -15.93
C ASP A 22 -9.53 0.33 -17.12
N GLY A 23 -9.15 -0.93 -16.91
CA GLY A 23 -8.47 -1.74 -17.92
C GLY A 23 -6.95 -1.52 -18.00
N ASP A 24 -6.38 -1.74 -19.18
CA ASP A 24 -4.92 -1.67 -19.38
C ASP A 24 -4.39 -0.25 -19.60
N LEU A 25 -5.29 0.73 -19.78
CA LEU A 25 -5.01 2.15 -19.93
C LEU A 25 -4.09 2.53 -21.10
N ARG A 26 -3.88 1.67 -22.10
CA ARG A 26 -2.95 1.98 -23.21
C ARG A 26 -3.37 3.23 -23.99
N ALA A 27 -4.65 3.33 -24.31
CA ALA A 27 -5.19 4.47 -25.05
C ALA A 27 -5.15 5.75 -24.20
N GLU A 28 -5.41 5.64 -22.90
CA GLU A 28 -5.43 6.74 -21.95
C GLU A 28 -4.02 7.29 -21.71
N PHE A 29 -3.02 6.42 -21.51
CA PHE A 29 -1.63 6.85 -21.42
C PHE A 29 -1.18 7.58 -22.69
N ALA A 30 -1.50 7.04 -23.87
CA ALA A 30 -1.17 7.68 -25.13
C ALA A 30 -1.89 9.04 -25.32
N LYS A 31 -3.20 9.09 -24.99
CA LYS A 31 -4.01 10.32 -25.06
C LYS A 31 -3.41 11.45 -24.23
N TRP A 32 -2.86 11.12 -23.06
CA TRP A 32 -2.31 12.08 -22.11
C TRP A 32 -0.79 12.26 -22.22
N GLY A 33 -0.16 11.73 -23.27
CA GLY A 33 1.26 11.95 -23.57
C GLY A 33 2.23 11.15 -22.70
N TYR A 34 1.75 10.18 -21.91
CA TYR A 34 2.63 9.28 -21.16
C TYR A 34 3.36 8.34 -22.12
N ARG A 35 4.69 8.29 -21.99
CA ARG A 35 5.52 7.38 -22.78
C ARG A 35 6.03 6.26 -21.91
N GLU A 36 5.73 5.04 -22.33
CA GLU A 36 6.29 3.83 -21.72
C GLU A 36 7.66 3.60 -22.34
N VAL A 37 8.73 3.68 -21.55
CA VAL A 37 10.10 3.47 -22.03
C VAL A 37 10.51 2.03 -21.73
N PRO A 38 10.57 1.11 -22.72
CA PRO A 38 10.96 -0.26 -22.46
C PRO A 38 12.46 -0.33 -22.17
N GLY A 39 12.84 -0.80 -20.98
CA GLY A 39 14.20 -1.23 -20.68
C GLY A 39 15.26 -0.13 -20.47
N LYS A 40 14.87 1.13 -20.22
CA LYS A 40 15.85 2.18 -19.89
C LYS A 40 15.39 3.16 -18.80
N ARG A 41 16.35 3.39 -17.90
CA ARG A 41 16.62 4.60 -17.10
C ARG A 41 16.79 5.78 -18.06
N ASP A 42 16.33 6.96 -17.63
CA ASP A 42 16.46 8.27 -18.29
C ASP A 42 17.55 8.35 -19.34
N ASP A 43 17.16 8.76 -20.55
CA ASP A 43 17.90 9.64 -21.45
C ASP A 43 16.94 10.08 -22.58
N LEU A 44 16.45 11.32 -22.46
CA LEU A 44 15.93 12.20 -23.52
C LEU A 44 14.46 12.11 -23.95
N CYS A 45 13.80 13.24 -23.70
CA CYS A 45 12.63 13.79 -24.38
C CYS A 45 12.85 13.83 -25.89
N ASP A 46 11.96 13.23 -26.68
CA ASP A 46 11.86 13.57 -28.12
C ASP A 46 10.47 13.31 -28.72
N PHE A 47 9.80 14.37 -29.17
CA PHE A 47 8.36 14.47 -29.40
C PHE A 47 7.82 13.69 -30.60
N GLY A 48 6.64 13.06 -30.44
CA GLY A 48 5.80 12.58 -31.53
C GLY A 48 4.76 13.65 -31.96
N PRO A 49 4.34 13.71 -33.24
CA PRO A 49 3.74 14.92 -33.83
C PRO A 49 2.22 15.09 -33.64
N THR A 50 1.57 14.38 -32.70
CA THR A 50 0.11 14.38 -32.63
C THR A 50 -0.44 14.33 -31.22
N SER A 51 -0.70 15.50 -30.63
CA SER A 51 -1.86 15.75 -29.76
C SER A 51 -1.89 17.24 -29.38
N THR A 52 -3.08 17.74 -29.07
CA THR A 52 -3.40 19.11 -28.64
C THR A 52 -2.34 19.75 -27.72
N ILE A 53 -2.06 21.04 -27.92
CA ILE A 53 -1.02 21.85 -27.25
C ILE A 53 -1.26 21.92 -25.73
N SER A 54 -0.92 20.86 -25.00
CA SER A 54 -0.77 20.87 -23.55
C SER A 54 0.73 20.98 -23.26
N ARG A 55 1.10 21.93 -22.40
CA ARG A 55 2.50 22.08 -21.96
C ARG A 55 2.90 20.82 -21.21
N GLU A 56 4.09 20.28 -21.50
CA GLU A 56 4.61 19.09 -20.84
C GLU A 56 4.90 19.38 -19.36
N THR A 57 4.42 18.53 -18.45
CA THR A 57 4.70 18.66 -17.02
C THR A 57 6.01 17.99 -16.62
N GLU A 58 6.49 17.02 -17.41
CA GLU A 58 7.59 16.09 -17.08
C GLU A 58 7.31 15.22 -15.84
N ALA A 59 6.04 14.89 -15.61
CA ALA A 59 5.64 14.00 -14.54
C ALA A 59 6.07 12.57 -14.84
N TYR A 60 6.47 11.82 -13.81
CA TYR A 60 6.88 10.44 -13.96
C TYR A 60 6.35 9.55 -12.84
N THR A 61 6.26 8.25 -13.12
CA THR A 61 5.89 7.22 -12.16
C THR A 61 6.66 5.94 -12.49
N THR A 62 7.53 5.52 -11.59
CA THR A 62 8.31 4.29 -11.71
C THR A 62 7.75 3.22 -10.80
N LEU A 63 7.33 2.10 -11.39
CA LEU A 63 6.70 0.99 -10.70
C LEU A 63 7.49 -0.30 -10.89
N GLY A 64 7.43 -1.17 -9.89
CA GLY A 64 7.75 -2.59 -10.01
C GLY A 64 6.51 -3.44 -9.76
N ILE A 65 6.36 -4.53 -10.49
CA ILE A 65 5.23 -5.45 -10.31
C ILE A 65 5.74 -6.88 -10.31
N ASN A 66 5.39 -7.61 -9.26
CA ASN A 66 5.50 -9.05 -9.19
C ASN A 66 4.09 -9.61 -8.99
N ALA A 67 3.38 -9.78 -10.11
CA ALA A 67 2.02 -10.31 -10.16
C ALA A 67 1.89 -11.65 -9.43
N ARG A 68 2.82 -12.59 -9.68
CA ARG A 68 2.82 -13.93 -9.07
C ARG A 68 2.81 -13.88 -7.53
N SER A 69 3.63 -13.02 -6.93
CA SER A 69 3.71 -12.88 -5.47
C SER A 69 2.69 -11.89 -4.91
N GLY A 70 1.95 -11.20 -5.76
CA GLY A 70 1.00 -10.17 -5.40
C GLY A 70 1.62 -8.87 -4.89
N ALA A 71 2.80 -8.49 -5.40
CA ALA A 71 3.54 -7.33 -4.93
C ALA A 71 3.59 -6.19 -5.96
N LEU A 72 3.25 -4.99 -5.51
CA LEU A 72 3.34 -3.73 -6.25
C LEU A 72 4.33 -2.81 -5.53
N TYR A 73 5.26 -2.23 -6.27
CA TYR A 73 6.31 -1.36 -5.76
C TYR A 73 6.20 0.01 -6.41
N PHE A 74 6.13 1.05 -5.60
CA PHE A 74 6.22 2.43 -6.03
C PHE A 74 7.61 2.96 -5.70
N PHE A 75 8.44 3.24 -6.71
CA PHE A 75 9.81 3.69 -6.51
C PHE A 75 9.92 5.21 -6.49
N ASN A 76 9.91 5.84 -7.67
CA ASN A 76 10.03 7.28 -7.80
C ASN A 76 8.77 7.81 -8.50
N ARG A 77 8.21 8.91 -7.99
CA ARG A 77 7.03 9.53 -8.56
C ARG A 77 7.09 11.03 -8.40
N LEU A 78 6.70 11.74 -9.44
CA LEU A 78 6.41 13.16 -9.39
C LEU A 78 5.04 13.39 -10.02
N SER A 79 4.11 13.96 -9.26
CA SER A 79 2.75 14.17 -9.76
C SER A 79 2.74 15.25 -10.85
N PRO A 80 1.81 15.23 -11.82
CA PRO A 80 1.69 16.31 -12.81
C PRO A 80 1.56 17.70 -12.22
N ARG A 81 0.92 17.83 -11.05
CA ARG A 81 0.77 19.11 -10.36
C ARG A 81 2.11 19.64 -9.83
N GLU A 82 2.89 18.80 -9.17
CA GLU A 82 4.21 19.16 -8.65
C GLU A 82 5.20 19.38 -9.79
N ALA A 83 5.22 18.50 -10.79
CA ALA A 83 6.08 18.63 -11.96
C ALA A 83 5.79 19.93 -12.74
N ALA A 84 4.50 20.28 -12.90
CA ALA A 84 4.12 21.57 -13.48
C ALA A 84 4.57 22.76 -12.64
N HIS A 85 4.46 22.70 -11.30
CA HIS A 85 4.95 23.75 -10.42
C HIS A 85 6.46 23.99 -10.62
N GLU A 86 7.25 22.91 -10.59
CA GLU A 86 8.70 22.95 -10.72
C GLU A 86 9.13 23.42 -12.12
N ASN A 87 8.58 22.80 -13.17
CA ASN A 87 9.06 22.99 -14.54
C ASN A 87 8.45 24.21 -15.24
N TRP A 88 7.25 24.65 -14.81
CA TRP A 88 6.63 25.84 -15.38
C TRP A 88 6.98 27.11 -14.61
N GLY A 89 7.55 26.98 -13.42
CA GLY A 89 7.92 28.10 -12.55
C GLY A 89 6.71 28.86 -12.00
N ILE A 90 5.55 28.20 -11.88
CA ILE A 90 4.32 28.81 -11.34
C ILE A 90 4.01 28.25 -9.96
N PRO A 91 3.57 29.06 -8.97
CA PRO A 91 3.21 28.56 -7.64
C PRO A 91 2.12 27.48 -7.67
N LEU A 92 2.19 26.48 -6.77
CA LEU A 92 1.19 25.40 -6.66
C LEU A 92 -0.28 25.87 -6.67
N PRO A 93 -0.68 26.96 -5.97
CA PRO A 93 -2.06 27.46 -6.02
C PRO A 93 -2.53 27.90 -7.42
N GLN A 94 -1.59 28.24 -8.31
CA GLN A 94 -1.86 28.67 -9.69
C GLN A 94 -1.85 27.52 -10.69
N VAL A 95 -1.38 26.32 -10.29
CA VAL A 95 -1.47 25.11 -11.13
C VAL A 95 -2.92 24.62 -11.11
N GLN A 96 -3.67 24.92 -12.18
CA GLN A 96 -5.07 24.54 -12.31
C GLN A 96 -5.22 23.15 -12.91
N LYS A 97 -6.20 22.37 -12.43
CA LYS A 97 -6.40 20.96 -12.85
C LYS A 97 -6.63 20.80 -14.36
N HIS A 98 -7.31 21.76 -15.00
CA HIS A 98 -7.59 21.68 -16.44
C HIS A 98 -6.35 21.84 -17.34
N PHE A 99 -5.20 22.25 -16.77
CA PHE A 99 -3.91 22.26 -17.47
C PHE A 99 -3.16 20.94 -17.35
N LEU A 100 -3.61 20.03 -16.48
CA LEU A 100 -2.94 18.77 -16.18
C LEU A 100 -3.62 17.61 -16.89
N PRO A 101 -2.91 16.50 -17.13
CA PRO A 101 -3.53 15.23 -17.52
C PRO A 101 -4.68 14.84 -16.61
N ASP A 102 -5.77 14.32 -17.17
CA ASP A 102 -6.83 13.73 -16.34
C ASP A 102 -6.32 12.46 -15.64
N LEU A 103 -5.58 11.62 -16.37
CA LEU A 103 -4.85 10.47 -15.84
C LEU A 103 -3.62 10.96 -15.07
N SER A 104 -3.82 11.49 -13.86
CA SER A 104 -2.74 12.07 -13.05
C SER A 104 -2.46 11.31 -11.75
N SER A 105 -3.33 10.36 -11.38
CA SER A 105 -3.19 9.63 -10.13
C SER A 105 -2.19 8.48 -10.25
N SER A 106 -1.32 8.35 -9.25
CA SER A 106 -0.41 7.22 -9.17
C SER A 106 -1.13 5.87 -8.95
N SER A 107 -2.33 5.88 -8.36
CA SER A 107 -3.16 4.67 -8.23
C SER A 107 -3.62 4.17 -9.60
N ASP A 108 -4.11 5.07 -10.45
CA ASP A 108 -4.57 4.75 -11.81
C ASP A 108 -3.41 4.30 -12.68
N HIS A 109 -2.24 4.96 -12.57
CA HIS A 109 -1.05 4.50 -13.26
C HIS A 109 -0.73 3.05 -12.88
N ALA A 110 -0.68 2.75 -11.58
CA ALA A 110 -0.43 1.40 -11.10
C ALA A 110 -1.51 0.40 -11.52
N TRP A 111 -2.77 0.82 -11.59
CA TRP A 111 -3.88 -0.02 -12.07
C TRP A 111 -3.70 -0.46 -13.52
N GLY A 112 -3.36 0.48 -14.41
CA GLY A 112 -3.11 0.17 -15.82
C GLY A 112 -2.00 -0.86 -15.99
N PHE A 113 -0.88 -0.69 -15.27
CA PHE A 113 0.22 -1.65 -15.31
C PHE A 113 -0.10 -2.98 -14.62
N TRP A 114 -0.83 -2.95 -13.51
CA TRP A 114 -1.28 -4.16 -12.81
C TRP A 114 -2.13 -5.03 -13.73
N THR A 115 -3.11 -4.45 -14.41
CA THR A 115 -4.00 -5.16 -15.34
C THR A 115 -3.22 -5.82 -16.47
N ARG A 116 -2.21 -5.16 -17.02
CA ARG A 116 -1.35 -5.71 -18.09
C ARG A 116 -0.54 -6.93 -17.67
N THR A 117 -0.22 -7.04 -16.37
CA THR A 117 0.54 -8.19 -15.86
C THR A 117 -0.34 -9.42 -15.61
N HIS A 118 -1.66 -9.30 -15.77
CA HIS A 118 -2.66 -10.37 -15.55
C HIS A 118 -3.47 -10.63 -16.82
N PRO A 119 -2.89 -11.31 -17.83
CA PRO A 119 -3.53 -11.51 -19.14
C PRO A 119 -4.88 -12.24 -19.08
N ASP A 120 -5.12 -13.06 -18.06
CA ASP A 120 -6.33 -13.88 -17.94
C ASP A 120 -7.45 -13.24 -17.09
N ALA A 121 -7.31 -11.98 -16.65
CA ALA A 121 -8.24 -11.22 -15.79
C ALA A 121 -8.64 -11.85 -14.44
N GLY A 122 -8.48 -13.16 -14.24
CA GLY A 122 -8.91 -13.91 -13.07
C GLY A 122 -8.03 -13.76 -11.83
N ASP A 123 -6.84 -13.16 -11.96
CA ASP A 123 -5.88 -13.00 -10.87
C ASP A 123 -5.62 -11.53 -10.48
N LEU A 124 -6.46 -10.59 -10.96
CA LEU A 124 -6.37 -9.18 -10.56
C LEU A 124 -6.53 -8.98 -9.05
N ALA A 125 -7.17 -9.93 -8.37
CA ALA A 125 -7.38 -9.94 -6.93
C ALA A 125 -6.12 -10.32 -6.13
N ASN A 126 -5.07 -10.84 -6.76
CA ASN A 126 -3.84 -11.25 -6.08
C ASN A 126 -2.94 -10.04 -5.78
N VAL A 127 -3.47 -9.06 -5.05
CA VAL A 127 -2.68 -7.97 -4.47
C VAL A 127 -2.55 -8.22 -2.97
N ARG A 128 -1.31 -8.42 -2.52
CA ARG A 128 -0.95 -8.81 -1.15
C ARG A 128 -0.01 -7.81 -0.50
N PHE A 129 0.82 -7.15 -1.30
CA PHE A 129 1.85 -6.23 -0.83
C PHE A 129 1.86 -4.98 -1.70
N ILE A 130 1.74 -3.81 -1.09
CA ILE A 130 1.96 -2.54 -1.75
C ILE A 130 3.11 -1.83 -1.03
N LEU A 131 4.22 -1.60 -1.72
CA LEU A 131 5.41 -0.97 -1.16
C LEU A 131 5.56 0.44 -1.68
N MET A 132 5.75 1.39 -0.77
CA MET A 132 6.27 2.73 -1.06
C MET A 132 7.76 2.69 -0.75
N CYS A 133 8.57 2.76 -1.79
CA CYS A 133 10.02 2.66 -1.68
C CYS A 133 10.66 4.05 -1.66
N MET A 134 11.80 4.16 -0.98
CA MET A 134 12.68 5.34 -1.06
C MET A 134 11.96 6.68 -0.79
N ILE A 135 11.20 6.75 0.30
CA ILE A 135 10.33 7.90 0.59
C ILE A 135 11.15 9.15 0.91
N THR A 136 10.93 10.21 0.15
CA THR A 136 11.51 11.55 0.35
C THR A 136 10.49 12.60 0.79
N ASN A 137 9.19 12.29 0.73
CA ASN A 137 8.13 13.22 1.09
C ASN A 137 8.19 13.57 2.59
N GLU A 138 8.45 14.85 2.89
CA GLU A 138 8.69 15.33 4.26
C GLU A 138 7.48 15.12 5.18
N ILE A 139 6.26 15.33 4.66
CA ILE A 139 5.03 15.09 5.43
C ILE A 139 4.93 13.61 5.82
N THR A 140 5.15 12.69 4.87
CA THR A 140 5.14 11.26 5.16
C THR A 140 6.23 10.89 6.16
N ASN A 141 7.44 11.44 6.02
CA ASN A 141 8.53 11.19 6.97
C ASN A 141 8.20 11.70 8.39
N ALA A 142 7.56 12.87 8.51
CA ALA A 142 7.09 13.39 9.79
C ALA A 142 5.99 12.50 10.40
N LEU A 143 5.04 12.03 9.59
CA LEU A 143 4.00 11.10 10.03
C LEU A 143 4.57 9.74 10.46
N ILE A 144 5.65 9.26 9.81
CA ILE A 144 6.39 8.08 10.24
C ILE A 144 7.03 8.29 11.61
N ALA A 145 7.70 9.43 11.80
CA ALA A 145 8.31 9.74 13.09
C ALA A 145 7.26 9.82 14.20
N GLU A 146 6.11 10.43 13.93
CA GLU A 146 5.01 10.52 14.89
C GLU A 146 4.40 9.15 15.18
N ALA A 147 4.16 8.32 14.16
CA ALA A 147 3.65 6.95 14.34
C ALA A 147 4.57 6.12 15.23
N LEU A 148 5.90 6.22 15.03
CA LEU A 148 6.90 5.55 15.87
C LEU A 148 6.94 6.10 17.30
N ARG A 149 6.58 7.36 17.52
CA ARG A 149 6.55 7.99 18.85
C ARG A 149 5.30 7.65 19.64
N THR A 150 4.15 7.49 18.98
CA THR A 150 2.86 7.38 19.68
C THR A 150 2.27 5.98 19.69
N TYR A 151 2.79 5.04 18.90
CA TYR A 151 2.18 3.70 18.86
C TYR A 151 2.21 3.02 20.24
N PRO A 152 1.12 2.32 20.61
CA PRO A 152 1.09 1.54 21.84
C PRO A 152 2.15 0.45 21.80
N LEU A 153 2.98 0.40 22.83
CA LEU A 153 3.99 -0.65 22.97
C LEU A 153 3.32 -1.97 23.37
N PRO A 154 3.88 -3.12 22.94
CA PRO A 154 3.40 -4.42 23.39
C PRO A 154 3.41 -4.53 24.93
N PRO A 155 2.49 -5.33 25.53
CA PRO A 155 2.51 -5.56 26.97
C PRO A 155 3.86 -6.05 27.45
N GLY A 156 4.40 -5.41 28.49
CA GLY A 156 5.72 -5.74 29.06
C GLY A 156 6.90 -5.04 28.41
N THR A 157 6.70 -4.28 27.33
CA THR A 157 7.72 -3.39 26.76
C THR A 157 7.70 -2.05 27.50
N LYS A 158 8.87 -1.55 27.87
CA LYS A 158 8.98 -0.24 28.53
C LYS A 158 9.23 0.86 27.51
N GLU A 159 8.91 2.10 27.88
CA GLU A 159 9.09 3.24 26.98
C GLU A 159 10.57 3.46 26.61
N GLU A 160 11.50 3.13 27.51
CA GLU A 160 12.95 3.13 27.22
C GLU A 160 13.37 2.11 26.14
N ASP A 161 12.57 1.08 25.89
CA ASP A 161 12.82 0.07 24.86
C ASP A 161 12.30 0.49 23.49
N ARG A 162 11.60 1.64 23.38
CA ARG A 162 11.09 2.16 22.11
C ARG A 162 12.27 2.44 21.15
N PRO A 163 12.17 1.98 19.88
CA PRO A 163 13.18 2.33 18.88
C PRO A 163 13.33 3.85 18.74
N ARG A 164 14.58 4.33 18.80
CA ARG A 164 14.91 5.77 18.64
C ARG A 164 14.82 6.28 17.18
N GLY A 165 14.28 5.45 16.29
CA GLY A 165 14.15 5.74 14.87
C GLY A 165 13.71 4.50 14.11
N VAL A 166 13.67 4.61 12.78
CA VAL A 166 13.24 3.50 11.93
C VAL A 166 14.28 2.38 11.92
N GLU A 167 13.85 1.20 12.32
CA GLU A 167 14.67 -0.01 12.31
C GLU A 167 14.90 -0.52 10.90
N LYS A 168 16.02 -1.25 10.72
CA LYS A 168 16.22 -2.03 9.49
C LYS A 168 15.12 -3.07 9.38
N TRP A 169 14.90 -3.60 8.17
CA TRP A 169 14.06 -4.78 7.98
C TRP A 169 14.35 -5.84 9.07
N PRO A 170 13.32 -6.37 9.78
CA PRO A 170 11.89 -6.31 9.47
C PRO A 170 11.16 -5.01 9.86
N GLY A 171 11.80 -4.07 10.55
CA GLY A 171 11.21 -2.78 10.91
C GLY A 171 10.13 -2.86 11.98
N THR A 172 9.30 -1.82 12.05
CA THR A 172 8.19 -1.71 12.99
C THR A 172 6.87 -1.90 12.26
N THR A 173 5.99 -2.76 12.77
CA THR A 173 4.68 -3.04 12.18
C THR A 173 3.56 -2.50 13.04
N PHE A 174 2.64 -1.77 12.40
CA PHE A 174 1.48 -1.16 13.02
C PHE A 174 0.21 -1.80 12.46
N GLU A 175 -0.56 -2.46 13.32
CA GLU A 175 -1.87 -3.01 12.98
C GLU A 175 -2.87 -1.89 12.67
N MET A 176 -3.78 -2.11 11.70
CA MET A 176 -4.71 -1.05 11.23
C MET A 176 -5.74 -0.57 12.26
N HIS A 177 -5.88 -1.22 13.41
CA HIS A 177 -6.69 -0.69 14.51
C HIS A 177 -6.00 0.43 15.28
N TYR A 178 -4.69 0.64 15.10
CA TYR A 178 -3.97 1.76 15.70
C TYR A 178 -4.02 3.00 14.80
N ASP A 179 -4.15 4.17 15.43
CA ASP A 179 -4.10 5.47 14.75
C ASP A 179 -2.80 5.65 13.95
N ALA A 180 -1.68 5.13 14.47
CA ALA A 180 -0.39 5.13 13.79
C ALA A 180 -0.48 4.52 12.38
N ALA A 181 -1.12 3.36 12.22
CA ALA A 181 -1.27 2.72 10.92
C ALA A 181 -2.24 3.50 10.00
N GLN A 182 -3.33 4.04 10.55
CA GLN A 182 -4.33 4.82 9.81
C GLN A 182 -3.75 6.12 9.27
N VAL A 183 -2.96 6.82 10.09
CA VAL A 183 -2.23 8.03 9.71
C VAL A 183 -1.24 7.73 8.58
N LEU A 184 -0.53 6.61 8.64
CA LEU A 184 0.38 6.20 7.56
C LEU A 184 -0.37 5.86 6.27
N LEU A 185 -1.55 5.24 6.33
CA LEU A 185 -2.41 5.02 5.18
C LEU A 185 -2.94 6.33 4.58
N GLY A 186 -3.25 7.32 5.43
CA GLY A 186 -3.69 8.67 5.01
C GLY A 186 -2.56 9.60 4.52
N SER A 187 -1.30 9.21 4.73
CA SER A 187 -0.14 10.00 4.30
C SER A 187 -0.10 10.19 2.77
N PRO A 188 0.60 11.23 2.26
CA PRO A 188 0.77 11.43 0.81
C PRO A 188 1.23 10.17 0.06
N ASN A 189 2.14 9.37 0.64
CA ASN A 189 2.57 8.12 0.03
C ASN A 189 1.56 6.97 0.21
N GLY A 190 0.86 6.91 1.35
CA GLY A 190 -0.15 5.87 1.64
C GLY A 190 -1.42 6.00 0.83
N GLN A 191 -1.82 7.23 0.47
CA GLN A 191 -3.02 7.48 -0.33
C GLN A 191 -3.04 6.70 -1.63
N ALA A 192 -1.89 6.54 -2.31
CA ALA A 192 -1.80 5.75 -3.53
C ALA A 192 -2.24 4.29 -3.34
N ALA A 193 -1.88 3.67 -2.20
CA ALA A 193 -2.32 2.32 -1.87
C ALA A 193 -3.82 2.29 -1.57
N GLY A 194 -4.31 3.26 -0.78
CA GLY A 194 -5.73 3.39 -0.45
C GLY A 194 -6.61 3.58 -1.69
N TYR A 195 -6.27 4.52 -2.56
CA TYR A 195 -6.99 4.79 -3.81
C TYR A 195 -6.94 3.58 -4.76
N PHE A 196 -5.78 2.92 -4.90
CA PHE A 196 -5.66 1.70 -5.72
C PHE A 196 -6.64 0.61 -5.27
N LEU A 197 -6.74 0.36 -3.95
CA LEU A 197 -7.66 -0.65 -3.43
C LEU A 197 -9.13 -0.19 -3.49
N ALA A 198 -9.42 1.07 -3.18
CA ALA A 198 -10.78 1.57 -3.09
C ALA A 198 -11.44 1.80 -4.47
N GLN A 199 -10.72 2.42 -5.41
CA GLN A 199 -11.28 2.85 -6.70
C GLN A 199 -11.45 1.71 -7.70
N HIS A 200 -10.69 0.62 -7.54
CA HIS A 200 -10.73 -0.55 -8.42
C HIS A 200 -11.34 -1.79 -7.73
N LYS A 201 -12.00 -1.60 -6.58
CA LYS A 201 -12.60 -2.69 -5.79
C LYS A 201 -13.54 -3.61 -6.60
N HIS A 202 -14.24 -3.05 -7.59
CA HIS A 202 -15.16 -3.81 -8.46
C HIS A 202 -14.45 -4.83 -9.33
N ARG A 203 -13.13 -4.73 -9.49
CA ARG A 203 -12.31 -5.60 -10.34
C ARG A 203 -11.66 -6.75 -9.57
N PHE A 204 -11.62 -6.69 -8.24
CA PHE A 204 -11.02 -7.72 -7.41
C PHE A 204 -11.96 -8.90 -7.12
N GLY A 205 -13.26 -8.79 -7.43
CA GLY A 205 -14.27 -9.80 -7.09
C GLY A 205 -14.59 -9.92 -5.60
N LYS A 206 -13.68 -9.49 -4.71
CA LYS A 206 -13.87 -9.32 -3.28
C LYS A 206 -13.29 -7.99 -2.83
N SER A 207 -13.89 -7.41 -1.79
CA SER A 207 -13.32 -6.23 -1.14
C SER A 207 -11.95 -6.56 -0.53
N LYS A 208 -10.99 -5.67 -0.71
CA LYS A 208 -9.65 -5.76 -0.13
C LYS A 208 -9.52 -4.75 1.01
N THR A 209 -8.63 -5.02 1.96
CA THR A 209 -8.28 -4.05 3.01
C THR A 209 -6.80 -4.14 3.34
N VAL A 210 -6.24 -3.04 3.84
CA VAL A 210 -4.95 -3.08 4.52
C VAL A 210 -5.16 -3.72 5.89
N GLU A 211 -4.35 -4.70 6.26
CA GLU A 211 -4.33 -5.33 7.59
C GLU A 211 -3.43 -4.55 8.54
N LYS A 212 -2.23 -4.21 8.05
CA LYS A 212 -1.19 -3.53 8.80
C LYS A 212 -0.21 -2.80 7.88
N VAL A 213 0.59 -1.94 8.48
CA VAL A 213 1.64 -1.17 7.79
C VAL A 213 2.97 -1.45 8.47
N THR A 214 3.98 -1.85 7.71
CA THR A 214 5.36 -1.99 8.19
C THR A 214 6.21 -0.82 7.70
N VAL A 215 6.87 -0.14 8.62
CA VAL A 215 7.86 0.91 8.35
C VAL A 215 9.24 0.32 8.56
N PHE A 216 10.14 0.48 7.58
CA PHE A 216 11.51 0.01 7.72
C PHE A 216 12.49 0.84 6.88
N ARG A 217 13.78 0.72 7.21
CA ARG A 217 14.88 1.13 6.33
C ARG A 217 15.55 -0.11 5.72
N PRO A 218 16.04 -0.03 4.47
CA PRO A 218 16.75 -1.13 3.85
C PRO A 218 18.11 -1.36 4.54
N ASP A 219 18.70 -2.54 4.35
CA ASP A 219 20.07 -2.80 4.83
C ASP A 219 21.10 -1.87 4.21
N LYS A 220 20.87 -1.49 2.95
CA LYS A 220 21.68 -0.56 2.17
C LYS A 220 20.82 0.64 1.77
N GLY A 221 21.23 1.84 2.18
CA GLY A 221 20.52 3.09 1.93
C GLY A 221 19.94 3.70 3.21
N ILE A 222 19.47 4.95 3.10
CA ILE A 222 18.96 5.74 4.23
C ILE A 222 17.47 6.05 4.13
N LEU A 223 16.88 5.90 2.95
CA LEU A 223 15.49 6.28 2.70
C LEU A 223 14.53 5.23 3.24
N LEU A 224 13.40 5.70 3.73
CA LEU A 224 12.39 4.91 4.43
C LEU A 224 11.45 4.21 3.44
N TYR A 225 10.87 3.11 3.89
CA TYR A 225 9.93 2.29 3.14
C TYR A 225 8.65 2.09 3.95
N LEU A 226 7.51 2.12 3.28
CA LEU A 226 6.23 1.62 3.80
C LEU A 226 5.85 0.35 3.06
N LEU A 227 5.43 -0.67 3.79
CA LEU A 227 4.81 -1.87 3.26
C LEU A 227 3.39 -1.97 3.80
N PHE A 228 2.41 -1.89 2.90
CA PHE A 228 1.00 -2.13 3.19
C PHE A 228 0.71 -3.61 2.92
N TRP A 229 0.28 -4.33 3.97
CA TRP A 229 -0.14 -5.72 3.88
C TRP A 229 -1.61 -5.78 3.53
N VAL A 230 -1.95 -6.41 2.42
CA VAL A 230 -3.31 -6.43 1.88
C VAL A 230 -3.93 -7.82 2.06
N ILE A 231 -5.13 -7.85 2.59
CA ILE A 231 -5.95 -9.05 2.80
C ILE A 231 -7.33 -8.88 2.15
N ASP A 232 -8.05 -9.99 2.00
CA ASP A 232 -9.49 -9.93 1.75
C ASP A 232 -10.16 -9.26 2.97
N ALA A 233 -11.04 -8.30 2.72
CA ALA A 233 -11.86 -7.74 3.79
C ALA A 233 -12.80 -8.84 4.33
N PRO A 234 -13.07 -8.86 5.64
CA PRO A 234 -14.08 -9.75 6.20
C PRO A 234 -15.39 -9.60 5.41
N ALA A 235 -16.06 -10.72 5.11
CA ALA A 235 -17.41 -10.65 4.57
C ALA A 235 -18.25 -9.81 5.52
N ALA A 236 -19.04 -8.87 4.99
CA ALA A 236 -19.95 -8.09 5.81
C ALA A 236 -20.87 -9.06 6.54
N GLY A 237 -20.59 -9.31 7.83
CA GLY A 237 -21.40 -10.16 8.66
C GLY A 237 -22.80 -9.58 8.75
N THR A 238 -23.79 -10.41 8.48
CA THR A 238 -25.16 -10.21 8.98
C THR A 238 -25.08 -9.80 10.44
N SER A 239 -25.52 -8.59 10.75
CA SER A 239 -25.66 -8.09 12.12
C SER A 239 -26.76 -8.89 12.82
N GLU A 240 -26.41 -10.04 13.38
CA GLU A 240 -27.18 -10.67 14.45
C GLU A 240 -26.32 -10.56 15.71
N GLY A 241 -26.70 -9.66 16.62
CA GLY A 241 -26.12 -9.63 17.97
C GLY A 241 -25.96 -8.29 18.67
N GLU A 242 -26.35 -7.16 18.08
CA GLU A 242 -26.28 -5.84 18.76
C GLU A 242 -27.66 -5.26 19.15
N ASP A 243 -28.71 -6.09 19.18
CA ASP A 243 -29.98 -5.74 19.82
C ASP A 243 -30.27 -6.74 20.95
N LYS A 244 -29.82 -6.41 22.16
CA LYS A 244 -30.42 -6.74 23.48
C LYS A 244 -29.40 -6.55 24.59
N LEU A 245 -29.26 -5.31 25.05
CA LEU A 245 -28.69 -5.02 26.37
C LEU A 245 -29.27 -3.72 26.92
N GLU A 246 -30.60 -3.64 26.98
CA GLU A 246 -31.32 -2.82 27.96
C GLU A 246 -32.51 -3.63 28.51
N GLU A 247 -32.71 -3.51 29.82
CA GLU A 247 -33.73 -4.14 30.69
C GLU A 247 -33.54 -5.61 31.14
N SER A 248 -32.87 -5.80 32.28
CA SER A 248 -33.59 -6.03 33.54
C SER A 248 -32.63 -6.16 34.74
N VAL A 249 -32.82 -5.26 35.69
CA VAL A 249 -32.29 -5.34 37.06
C VAL A 249 -33.25 -6.21 37.87
N GLY A 250 -32.73 -7.20 38.61
CA GLY A 250 -33.37 -7.64 39.85
C GLY A 250 -33.27 -9.12 40.24
N ALA A 251 -32.55 -9.35 41.35
CA ALA A 251 -32.79 -10.37 42.39
C ALA A 251 -32.08 -11.75 42.30
N GLY A 252 -30.83 -11.77 42.80
CA GLY A 252 -30.30 -12.60 43.90
C GLY A 252 -30.57 -14.11 43.99
N SER A 253 -29.51 -14.93 44.04
CA SER A 253 -29.02 -15.65 45.24
C SER A 253 -27.75 -16.47 44.92
N ASP A 254 -26.82 -16.52 45.88
CA ASP A 254 -25.49 -17.18 45.91
C ASP A 254 -25.60 -18.53 46.69
N PRO A 255 -24.58 -19.39 46.92
CA PRO A 255 -23.30 -19.70 46.22
C PRO A 255 -23.14 -21.22 45.92
N GLY A 256 -22.09 -21.62 45.19
CA GLY A 256 -21.71 -23.04 45.06
C GLY A 256 -20.35 -23.30 44.40
N GLU A 257 -19.32 -23.41 45.24
CA GLU A 257 -18.12 -24.28 45.19
C GLU A 257 -17.31 -24.50 43.89
N GLU A 258 -16.06 -24.01 43.95
CA GLU A 258 -14.79 -24.75 43.76
C GLU A 258 -14.66 -25.79 42.62
N GLN A 259 -13.76 -25.53 41.65
CA GLN A 259 -12.66 -26.47 41.34
C GLN A 259 -11.42 -25.76 40.78
N VAL A 260 -10.34 -25.92 41.53
CA VAL A 260 -8.93 -25.66 41.21
C VAL A 260 -8.40 -26.69 40.20
N LYS A 261 -7.66 -26.27 39.16
CA LYS A 261 -6.56 -27.07 38.59
C LYS A 261 -5.37 -26.21 38.11
N ASN A 262 -4.21 -26.70 38.52
CA ASN A 262 -2.84 -26.18 38.40
C ASN A 262 -2.19 -26.26 37.01
N GLY A 263 -1.10 -25.50 36.83
CA GLY A 263 0.10 -25.85 36.01
C GLY A 263 0.46 -24.80 34.94
N SER A 264 1.40 -23.87 35.15
CA SER A 264 2.87 -23.93 34.83
C SER A 264 3.18 -24.43 33.40
N SER A 265 4.07 -23.90 32.56
CA SER A 265 5.06 -22.81 32.57
C SER A 265 5.61 -22.65 31.14
N VAL A 266 6.04 -21.43 30.79
CA VAL A 266 7.09 -21.00 29.84
C VAL A 266 7.77 -22.07 28.95
N GLU A 267 7.77 -21.86 27.64
CA GLU A 267 8.98 -21.97 26.78
C GLU A 267 8.76 -21.32 25.39
N ALA A 268 9.52 -20.25 25.14
CA ALA A 268 9.64 -19.59 23.85
C ALA A 268 10.77 -20.26 23.04
N GLN A 269 10.51 -20.64 21.79
CA GLN A 269 11.55 -21.13 20.88
C GLN A 269 11.63 -20.30 19.60
N ASN A 270 12.80 -19.67 19.44
CA ASN A 270 13.39 -19.13 18.22
C ASN A 270 13.22 -20.09 17.02
N ARG A 271 12.73 -19.59 15.89
CA ARG A 271 12.80 -20.29 14.61
C ARG A 271 13.58 -19.45 13.60
N THR A 272 14.76 -19.93 13.26
CA THR A 272 15.71 -19.40 12.28
C THR A 272 15.18 -19.61 10.86
N HIS A 273 15.13 -18.57 10.04
CA HIS A 273 14.83 -18.67 8.60
C HIS A 273 16.11 -18.83 7.79
N VAL A 274 16.20 -19.88 6.98
CA VAL A 274 17.27 -20.04 5.97
C VAL A 274 16.71 -19.59 4.62
N VAL A 275 17.42 -18.67 3.95
CA VAL A 275 17.09 -18.19 2.61
C VAL A 275 18.01 -18.87 1.61
N GLU A 276 17.44 -19.66 0.71
CA GLU A 276 18.17 -20.25 -0.41
C GLU A 276 17.80 -19.53 -1.71
N GLU A 277 18.80 -19.11 -2.49
CA GLU A 277 18.60 -18.47 -3.79
C GLU A 277 18.92 -19.44 -4.93
N ARG A 278 18.02 -19.50 -5.93
CA ARG A 278 18.25 -20.29 -7.14
C ARG A 278 17.83 -19.52 -8.40
N VAL A 279 18.69 -19.52 -9.42
CA VAL A 279 18.32 -19.03 -10.74
C VAL A 279 17.50 -20.10 -11.45
N VAL A 280 16.22 -19.83 -11.69
CA VAL A 280 15.26 -20.79 -12.27
C VAL A 280 15.27 -20.74 -13.78
N LYS A 281 15.42 -19.55 -14.36
CA LYS A 281 15.46 -19.40 -15.81
C LYS A 281 16.26 -18.18 -16.21
N ARG A 282 16.95 -18.30 -17.33
CA ARG A 282 17.61 -17.19 -18.01
C ARG A 282 17.03 -17.05 -19.40
N SER A 283 16.76 -15.83 -19.85
CA SER A 283 16.36 -15.59 -21.23
C SER A 283 17.49 -15.97 -22.19
N ALA A 284 17.14 -16.32 -23.43
CA ALA A 284 18.13 -16.73 -24.45
C ALA A 284 19.17 -15.64 -24.74
N ASN A 285 18.82 -14.37 -24.57
CA ASN A 285 19.73 -13.23 -24.71
C ASN A 285 20.48 -12.87 -23.40
N GLY A 286 20.33 -13.65 -22.33
CA GLY A 286 21.02 -13.48 -21.05
C GLY A 286 20.58 -12.30 -20.18
N ARG A 287 19.73 -11.40 -20.70
CA ARG A 287 19.38 -10.10 -20.07
C ARG A 287 18.31 -10.20 -19.00
N ASN A 288 17.50 -11.24 -19.00
CA ASN A 288 16.48 -11.47 -17.99
C ASN A 288 16.83 -12.74 -17.19
N VAL A 289 16.91 -12.61 -15.88
CA VAL A 289 17.16 -13.71 -14.95
C VAL A 289 15.98 -13.82 -14.02
N LEU A 290 15.27 -14.94 -14.07
CA LEU A 290 14.26 -15.29 -13.08
C LEU A 290 14.98 -15.97 -11.91
N ARG A 291 14.98 -15.31 -10.75
CA ARG A 291 15.48 -15.85 -9.49
C ARG A 291 14.32 -16.26 -8.61
N GLU A 292 14.44 -17.43 -8.00
CA GLU A 292 13.56 -17.95 -6.98
C GLU A 292 14.29 -17.85 -5.65
N HIS A 293 13.61 -17.24 -4.68
CA HIS A 293 14.07 -17.16 -3.30
C HIS A 293 13.11 -18.01 -2.49
N ILE A 294 13.62 -19.12 -1.94
CA ILE A 294 12.81 -20.04 -1.15
C ILE A 294 13.08 -19.72 0.33
N PHE A 295 12.03 -19.26 1.00
CA PHE A 295 12.05 -19.01 2.44
C PHE A 295 11.48 -20.24 3.13
N ARG A 296 12.32 -21.00 3.83
CA ARG A 296 11.86 -22.12 4.64
C ARG A 296 11.86 -21.70 6.10
N ALA A 297 10.69 -21.76 6.71
CA ALA A 297 10.55 -21.75 8.15
C ALA A 297 10.57 -23.20 8.63
N ASN A 298 11.51 -23.55 9.50
CA ASN A 298 11.32 -24.74 10.29
C ASN A 298 10.23 -24.43 11.30
N LEU A 299 9.16 -25.22 11.28
CA LEU A 299 8.35 -25.42 12.47
C LEU A 299 9.21 -26.28 13.42
#